data_AF-A0A1Y5H718-F1
#
_entry.id   AF-A0A1Y5H718-F1
#
_cell.length_a   1.000
_cell.length_b   1.000
_cell.length_c   1.000
_cell.angle_alpha   90.00
_cell.angle_beta   90.00
_cell.angle_gamma   90.00
#
_symmetry.space_group_name_H-M   'P 1'
#
loop_
_entity.id
_entity.type
_entity.pdbx_description
1 polymer ?
#
loop_
_entity_poly.entity_id
_entity_poly.type
_entity_poly.pdbx_seq_one_letter_code
_entity_poly.pdbx_strand_id
1 'polypeptide(L)'
;MNNNKKKIAVLGGGLGSLSSVFAITSNPNWQSEYEITVYQEGWRMGGKCASSRDPQMADRIEEHGLHIFFGFYDNAIKMMREAYQEIDRPAQAPLATFETAFKPHSFIAVQEHINDRWVDWPIFFPPNDKVPGVAANYEQDSYDSPLGMLYWLLKNLKQQLRSNAHLQSYTGAKDHSVL
;
A
#
# COMPACT_ATOMS: atom_id res chain seq x y z
N MET A 1 42.84 13.53 -6.26
CA MET A 1 41.56 14.14 -5.86
C MET A 1 41.08 13.37 -4.64
N ASN A 2 40.98 14.01 -3.46
CA ASN A 2 40.40 13.36 -2.29
C ASN A 2 38.91 13.12 -2.56
N ASN A 3 38.58 11.90 -2.96
CA ASN A 3 37.21 11.47 -3.23
C ASN A 3 36.53 11.16 -1.89
N ASN A 4 36.29 12.21 -1.08
CA ASN A 4 35.79 12.08 0.28
C ASN A 4 34.26 11.92 0.28
N LYS A 5 33.76 10.96 -0.50
CA LYS A 5 32.33 10.61 -0.50
C LYS A 5 31.91 10.16 0.89
N LYS A 6 30.73 10.57 1.32
CA LYS A 6 30.14 10.10 2.57
C LYS A 6 29.69 8.66 2.37
N LYS A 7 30.26 7.75 3.16
CA LYS A 7 29.87 6.34 3.15
C LYS A 7 28.60 6.13 3.97
N ILE A 8 27.59 5.50 3.37
CA ILE A 8 26.31 5.18 4.02
C ILE A 8 26.16 3.67 4.03
N ALA A 9 26.17 3.08 5.23
CA ALA A 9 25.80 1.69 5.44
C ALA A 9 24.32 1.60 5.77
N VAL A 10 23.55 0.90 4.95
CA VAL A 10 22.11 0.69 5.12
C VAL A 10 21.90 -0.75 5.56
N LEU A 11 21.28 -0.96 6.73
CA LEU A 11 21.07 -2.30 7.29
C LEU A 11 19.62 -2.75 7.06
N GLY A 12 19.44 -3.79 6.26
CA GLY A 12 18.15 -4.31 5.80
C GLY A 12 17.71 -3.68 4.47
N GLY A 13 17.16 -4.51 3.60
CA GLY A 13 16.60 -4.18 2.28
C GLY A 13 15.08 -4.17 2.25
N GLY A 14 14.44 -3.85 3.39
CA GLY A 14 13.00 -3.60 3.48
C GLY A 14 12.61 -2.23 2.95
N LEU A 15 11.31 -1.98 2.80
CA LEU A 15 10.80 -0.76 2.17
C LEU A 15 11.17 0.55 2.91
N GLY A 16 11.37 0.51 4.23
CA GLY A 16 11.88 1.68 4.98
C GLY A 16 13.30 2.09 4.55
N SER A 17 14.19 1.10 4.39
CA SER A 17 15.55 1.32 3.90
C SER A 17 15.55 1.70 2.42
N LEU A 18 14.81 0.96 1.60
CA LEU A 18 14.79 1.18 0.16
C LEU A 18 14.16 2.52 -0.23
N SER A 19 13.12 2.96 0.45
CA SER A 19 12.55 4.30 0.21
C SER A 19 13.52 5.42 0.57
N SER A 20 14.31 5.25 1.63
CA SER A 20 15.36 6.20 2.02
C SER A 20 16.48 6.26 0.99
N VAL A 21 16.94 5.10 0.51
CA VAL A 21 17.94 5.02 -0.56
C VAL A 21 17.41 5.64 -1.84
N PHE A 22 16.18 5.29 -2.25
CA PHE A 22 15.53 5.84 -3.44
C PHE A 22 15.50 7.38 -3.40
N ALA A 23 15.12 7.97 -2.27
CA ALA A 23 15.08 9.42 -2.10
C ALA A 23 16.47 10.08 -2.13
N ILE A 24 17.52 9.41 -1.63
CA ILE A 24 18.90 9.92 -1.76
C ILE A 24 19.34 9.84 -3.23
N THR A 25 19.04 8.72 -3.89
CA THR A 25 19.50 8.46 -5.26
C THR A 25 18.70 9.22 -6.32
N SER A 26 17.56 9.83 -5.97
CA SER A 26 16.79 10.67 -6.88
C SER A 26 17.46 12.03 -7.15
N ASN A 27 18.49 12.42 -6.38
CA ASN A 27 19.34 13.55 -6.73
C ASN A 27 20.28 13.16 -7.89
N PRO A 28 20.24 13.82 -9.06
CA PRO A 28 21.02 13.44 -10.24
C PRO A 28 22.54 13.28 -10.01
N ASN A 29 23.10 13.97 -9.00
CA ASN A 29 24.53 13.97 -8.71
C ASN A 29 24.90 13.25 -7.41
N TRP A 30 24.01 12.41 -6.86
CA TRP A 30 24.22 11.74 -5.57
C TRP A 30 25.53 10.95 -5.51
N GLN A 31 25.98 10.37 -6.63
CA GLN A 31 27.20 9.58 -6.72
C GLN A 31 28.45 10.40 -6.46
N SER A 32 28.40 11.73 -6.62
CA SER A 32 29.53 12.61 -6.29
C SER A 32 29.66 12.84 -4.77
N GLU A 33 28.56 12.66 -4.04
CA GLU A 33 28.46 12.94 -2.60
C GLU A 33 28.51 11.68 -1.75
N TYR A 34 27.95 10.56 -2.23
CA TYR A 34 27.71 9.37 -1.44
C TYR A 34 28.27 8.08 -2.06
N GLU A 35 28.69 7.17 -1.18
CA GLU A 35 28.97 5.75 -1.46
C GLU A 35 28.01 4.95 -0.58
N ILE A 36 26.98 4.35 -1.18
CA ILE A 36 25.88 3.69 -0.45
C ILE A 36 26.00 2.18 -0.60
N THR A 37 26.00 1.46 0.52
CA THR A 37 25.97 0.00 0.55
C THR A 37 24.74 -0.47 1.34
N VAL A 38 23.90 -1.28 0.70
CA VAL A 38 22.75 -1.92 1.35
C VAL A 38 23.11 -3.35 1.73
N TYR A 39 23.09 -3.63 3.03
CA TYR A 39 23.31 -4.95 3.60
C TYR A 39 21.96 -5.62 3.84
N GLN A 40 21.65 -6.67 3.08
CA GLN A 40 20.45 -7.49 3.25
C GLN A 40 20.87 -8.89 3.68
N GLU A 41 20.18 -9.43 4.68
CA GLU A 41 20.33 -10.83 5.05
C GLU A 41 19.61 -11.71 4.02
N GLY A 42 20.36 -12.58 3.33
CA GLY A 42 19.83 -13.41 2.25
C GLY A 42 19.70 -12.66 0.91
N TRP A 43 19.13 -13.35 -0.07
CA TRP A 43 19.13 -12.91 -1.47
C TRP A 43 17.96 -11.99 -1.85
N ARG A 44 16.98 -11.79 -0.96
CA ARG A 44 15.68 -11.20 -1.29
C ARG A 44 15.47 -9.85 -0.63
N MET A 45 15.08 -8.87 -1.45
CA MET A 45 14.69 -7.53 -1.00
C MET A 45 13.19 -7.44 -0.72
N GLY A 46 12.76 -6.35 -0.10
CA GLY A 46 11.35 -6.01 0.13
C GLY A 46 10.88 -6.19 1.59
N GLY A 47 11.59 -6.99 2.39
CA GLY A 47 11.22 -7.23 3.79
C GLY A 47 9.80 -7.76 3.92
N LYS A 48 8.97 -7.12 4.76
CA LYS A 48 7.54 -7.49 4.95
C LYS A 48 6.64 -7.19 3.75
N CYS A 49 7.15 -6.57 2.69
CA CYS A 49 6.41 -6.33 1.45
C CYS A 49 6.79 -7.33 0.35
N ALA A 50 7.56 -8.36 0.67
CA ALA A 50 8.06 -9.32 -0.32
C ALA A 50 7.02 -10.41 -0.62
N SER A 51 6.60 -10.52 -1.88
CA SER A 51 5.70 -11.58 -2.39
C SER A 51 6.43 -12.56 -3.33
N SER A 52 6.19 -13.86 -3.21
CA SER A 52 6.78 -14.91 -4.09
C SER A 52 5.81 -15.26 -5.21
N ARG A 53 6.24 -16.14 -6.12
CA ARG A 53 5.38 -16.72 -7.15
C ARG A 53 5.53 -18.22 -7.15
N ASP A 54 4.44 -18.93 -7.36
CA ASP A 54 4.42 -20.38 -7.51
C ASP A 54 4.34 -20.77 -9.01
N PRO A 55 5.43 -21.29 -9.61
CA PRO A 55 5.44 -21.73 -11.00
C PRO A 55 4.50 -22.91 -11.28
N GLN A 56 4.16 -23.71 -10.27
CA GLN A 56 3.22 -24.83 -10.42
C GLN A 56 1.77 -24.33 -10.51
N MET A 57 1.51 -23.11 -10.05
CA MET A 57 0.20 -22.46 -10.04
C MET A 57 0.17 -21.24 -10.96
N ALA A 58 0.70 -21.38 -12.18
CA ALA A 58 0.71 -20.34 -13.21
C ALA A 58 1.30 -19.00 -12.72
N ASP A 59 2.39 -19.07 -11.95
CA ASP A 59 3.11 -17.92 -11.39
C ASP A 59 2.25 -17.01 -10.51
N ARG A 60 1.25 -17.60 -9.83
CA ARG A 60 0.40 -16.91 -8.86
C ARG A 60 1.25 -16.31 -7.74
N ILE A 61 0.91 -15.08 -7.37
CA ILE A 61 1.57 -14.36 -6.29
C ILE A 61 1.19 -15.01 -4.95
N GLU A 62 2.20 -15.26 -4.13
CA GLU A 62 2.06 -15.71 -2.75
C GLU A 62 2.47 -14.58 -1.81
N GLU A 63 1.53 -14.15 -0.98
CA GLU A 63 1.74 -13.06 -0.02
C GLU A 63 1.49 -13.57 1.39
N HIS A 64 2.35 -13.19 2.33
CA HIS A 64 2.18 -13.56 3.73
C HIS A 64 1.14 -12.67 4.47
N GLY A 65 0.53 -11.71 3.78
CA GLY A 65 -0.40 -10.75 4.36
C GLY A 65 -0.99 -9.82 3.31
N LEU A 66 -2.17 -9.27 3.62
CA LEU A 66 -2.90 -8.35 2.76
C LEU A 66 -2.27 -6.96 2.79
N HIS A 67 -1.78 -6.48 1.65
CA HIS A 67 -1.25 -5.12 1.48
C HIS A 67 -2.22 -4.29 0.64
N ILE A 68 -2.94 -3.36 1.28
CA ILE A 68 -3.89 -2.46 0.60
C ILE A 68 -3.31 -1.05 0.56
N PHE A 69 -3.23 -0.49 -0.64
CA PHE A 69 -3.00 0.93 -0.84
C PHE A 69 -4.33 1.67 -0.94
N PHE A 70 -4.49 2.71 -0.13
CA PHE A 70 -5.59 3.67 -0.27
C PHE A 70 -5.15 4.88 -1.10
N GLY A 71 -6.13 5.62 -1.63
CA GLY A 71 -5.87 6.79 -2.49
C GLY A 71 -4.98 7.87 -1.87
N PHE A 72 -4.93 7.97 -0.53
CA PHE A 72 -4.12 8.95 0.21
C PHE A 72 -2.65 8.55 0.39
N TYR A 73 -2.19 7.39 -0.11
CA TYR A 73 -0.79 6.96 -0.01
C TYR A 73 0.09 7.66 -1.08
N ASP A 74 -0.03 8.98 -1.21
CA ASP A 74 0.59 9.77 -2.28
C ASP A 74 2.11 9.55 -2.37
N ASN A 75 2.82 9.50 -1.23
CA ASN A 75 4.27 9.29 -1.23
C ASN A 75 4.68 7.93 -1.81
N ALA A 76 3.95 6.87 -1.45
CA ALA A 76 4.25 5.54 -1.96
C ALA A 76 3.86 5.42 -3.43
N ILE A 77 2.72 5.99 -3.82
CA ILE A 77 2.26 5.98 -5.20
C ILE A 77 3.19 6.79 -6.10
N LYS A 78 3.65 7.97 -5.65
CA LYS A 78 4.66 8.77 -6.34
C LYS A 78 5.92 7.97 -6.60
N MET A 79 6.47 7.31 -5.57
CA MET A 79 7.65 6.45 -5.71
C MET A 79 7.44 5.30 -6.70
N MET A 80 6.27 4.64 -6.66
CA MET A 80 5.95 3.58 -7.62
C MET A 80 5.88 4.13 -9.05
N ARG A 81 5.25 5.29 -9.27
CA ARG A 81 5.17 5.93 -10.58
C ARG A 81 6.57 6.28 -11.12
N GLU A 82 7.41 6.89 -10.29
CA GLU A 82 8.80 7.22 -10.63
C GLU A 82 9.62 5.96 -10.95
N ALA A 83 9.50 4.90 -10.14
CA ALA A 83 10.17 3.63 -10.40
C ALA A 83 9.73 2.99 -11.73
N TYR A 84 8.43 3.02 -12.06
CA TYR A 84 7.94 2.54 -13.37
C TYR A 84 8.51 3.35 -14.54
N GLN A 85 8.66 4.67 -14.37
CA GLN A 85 9.25 5.55 -15.38
C GLN A 85 10.75 5.27 -15.55
N GLU A 86 11.50 5.12 -14.46
CA GLU A 86 12.95 4.88 -14.51
C GLU A 86 13.32 3.48 -15.05
N ILE A 87 12.51 2.45 -14.76
CA ILE A 87 12.74 1.10 -15.30
C ILE A 87 12.50 1.08 -16.83
N ASP A 88 11.66 1.99 -17.35
CA ASP A 88 11.36 2.16 -18.78
C ASP A 88 11.11 0.82 -19.50
N ARG A 89 10.12 0.07 -19.00
CA ARG A 89 9.82 -1.27 -19.52
C ARG A 89 9.33 -1.15 -20.98
N PRO A 90 9.68 -2.10 -21.86
CA PRO A 90 9.16 -2.12 -23.23
C PRO A 90 7.63 -2.08 -23.24
N ALA A 91 7.03 -1.33 -24.18
CA ALA A 91 5.58 -1.13 -24.22
C ALA A 91 4.76 -2.43 -24.31
N GLN A 92 5.33 -3.48 -24.89
CA GLN A 92 4.74 -4.82 -25.02
C GLN A 92 4.87 -5.68 -23.75
N ALA A 93 5.63 -5.25 -22.75
CA ALA A 93 5.77 -5.99 -21.50
C ALA A 93 4.45 -5.98 -20.71
N PRO A 94 4.08 -7.09 -20.05
CA PRO A 94 2.91 -7.11 -19.16
C PRO A 94 3.05 -6.06 -18.07
N LEU A 95 2.00 -5.24 -17.92
CA LEU A 95 1.94 -4.14 -16.95
C LEU A 95 3.16 -3.21 -17.11
N ALA A 96 3.41 -2.73 -18.34
CA ALA A 96 4.59 -1.93 -18.66
C ALA A 96 4.63 -0.58 -17.92
N THR A 97 3.47 0.05 -17.72
CA THR A 97 3.34 1.36 -17.05
C THR A 97 2.54 1.25 -15.76
N PHE A 98 2.70 2.24 -14.88
CA PHE A 98 1.92 2.33 -13.64
C PHE A 98 0.40 2.28 -13.91
N GLU A 99 -0.10 3.01 -14.91
CA GLU A 99 -1.52 3.07 -15.27
C GLU A 99 -2.06 1.72 -15.77
N THR A 100 -1.21 0.89 -16.36
CA THR A 100 -1.60 -0.47 -16.76
C THR A 100 -1.59 -1.44 -15.58
N ALA A 101 -0.65 -1.25 -14.64
CA ALA A 101 -0.47 -2.08 -13.45
C ALA A 101 -1.52 -1.83 -12.35
N PHE A 102 -1.86 -0.56 -12.12
CA PHE A 102 -2.74 -0.13 -11.03
C PHE A 102 -4.02 0.49 -11.59
N LYS A 103 -5.17 0.00 -11.12
CA LYS A 103 -6.50 0.48 -11.52
C LYS A 103 -7.27 0.99 -10.29
N PRO A 104 -8.07 2.06 -10.43
CA PRO A 104 -8.89 2.54 -9.33
C PRO A 104 -9.89 1.46 -8.91
N HIS A 105 -10.04 1.29 -7.60
CA HIS A 105 -10.97 0.36 -6.99
C HIS A 105 -11.61 0.99 -5.75
N SER A 106 -12.93 1.04 -5.71
CA SER A 106 -13.70 1.71 -4.66
C SER A 106 -14.55 0.77 -3.82
N PHE A 107 -14.41 -0.54 -4.01
CA PHE A 107 -15.23 -1.54 -3.34
C PHE A 107 -14.34 -2.52 -2.58
N ILE A 108 -14.65 -2.83 -1.34
CA ILE A 108 -14.12 -4.03 -0.68
C ILE A 108 -15.28 -4.75 0.01
N ALA A 109 -15.17 -6.07 0.13
CA ALA A 109 -16.07 -6.85 0.96
C ALA A 109 -15.26 -7.49 2.08
N VAL A 110 -15.68 -7.26 3.31
CA VAL A 110 -15.21 -8.02 4.47
C VAL A 110 -16.29 -9.05 4.79
N GLN A 111 -15.90 -10.29 5.08
CA GLN A 111 -16.83 -11.33 5.47
C GLN A 111 -16.64 -11.68 6.94
N GLU A 112 -17.75 -11.86 7.64
CA GLU A 112 -17.77 -12.32 9.03
C GLU A 112 -18.69 -13.53 9.15
N HIS A 113 -18.27 -14.55 9.88
CA HIS A 113 -19.09 -15.72 10.14
C HIS A 113 -19.85 -15.55 11.46
N ILE A 114 -21.16 -15.26 11.39
CA ILE A 114 -22.04 -15.00 12.52
C ILE A 114 -23.22 -15.96 12.50
N ASN A 115 -23.49 -16.65 13.61
CA ASN A 115 -24.65 -17.55 13.78
C ASN A 115 -24.81 -18.56 12.62
N ASP A 116 -23.72 -19.27 12.31
CA ASP A 116 -23.64 -20.28 11.24
C ASP A 116 -23.96 -19.74 9.83
N ARG A 117 -23.72 -18.44 9.61
CA ARG A 117 -23.89 -17.78 8.32
C ARG A 117 -22.73 -16.83 8.04
N TRP A 118 -22.31 -16.78 6.78
CA TRP A 118 -21.45 -15.72 6.29
C TRP A 118 -22.26 -14.45 6.08
N VAL A 119 -21.76 -13.36 6.63
CA VAL A 119 -22.31 -12.01 6.48
C VAL A 119 -21.30 -11.18 5.72
N ASP A 120 -21.75 -10.60 4.61
CA ASP A 120 -20.96 -9.67 3.82
C ASP A 120 -21.11 -8.24 4.35
N TRP A 121 -19.98 -7.58 4.52
CA TRP A 121 -19.85 -6.17 4.88
C TRP A 121 -19.26 -5.41 3.68
N PRO A 122 -20.11 -5.01 2.71
CA PRO A 122 -19.65 -4.27 1.55
C PRO A 122 -19.28 -2.84 1.95
N ILE A 123 -18.08 -2.39 1.61
CA ILE A 123 -17.61 -1.03 1.87
C ILE A 123 -17.34 -0.37 0.53
N PHE A 124 -18.03 0.74 0.27
CA PHE A 124 -17.88 1.54 -0.94
C PHE A 124 -17.16 2.84 -0.60
N PHE A 125 -15.86 2.91 -0.89
CA PHE A 125 -15.08 4.12 -0.69
C PHE A 125 -15.51 5.22 -1.68
N PRO A 126 -15.71 6.46 -1.22
CA PRO A 126 -16.03 7.56 -2.12
C PRO A 126 -14.82 7.82 -3.04
N PRO A 127 -15.00 7.82 -4.37
CA PRO A 127 -13.96 8.24 -5.29
C PRO A 127 -13.85 9.78 -5.33
N ASN A 128 -12.75 10.28 -5.85
CA ASN A 128 -12.57 11.67 -6.24
C ASN A 128 -11.94 11.74 -7.65
N ASP A 129 -11.77 12.95 -8.18
CA ASP A 129 -11.15 13.22 -9.48
C ASP A 129 -9.63 13.47 -9.37
N LYS A 130 -9.06 13.34 -8.17
CA LYS A 130 -7.62 13.48 -7.94
C LYS A 130 -6.86 12.26 -8.45
N VAL A 131 -5.61 12.48 -8.86
CA VAL A 131 -4.69 11.41 -9.27
C VAL A 131 -3.68 11.18 -8.15
N PRO A 132 -3.65 9.99 -7.51
CA PRO A 132 -2.69 9.74 -6.44
C PRO A 132 -1.23 9.78 -6.92
N GLY A 133 -0.33 10.31 -6.09
CA GLY A 133 1.11 10.35 -6.33
C GLY A 133 1.58 11.38 -7.36
N VAL A 134 0.75 12.38 -7.67
CA VAL A 134 1.17 13.60 -8.41
C VAL A 134 1.35 14.77 -7.45
N ALA A 135 2.17 15.75 -7.80
CA ALA A 135 2.29 16.96 -7.00
C ALA A 135 0.93 17.68 -6.92
N ALA A 136 0.49 18.00 -5.70
CA ALA A 136 -0.71 18.79 -5.35
C ALA A 136 -1.99 18.07 -4.86
N ASN A 137 -1.90 16.94 -4.16
CA ASN A 137 -3.06 16.40 -3.43
C ASN A 137 -3.21 16.86 -1.97
N TYR A 138 -2.30 17.70 -1.45
CA TYR A 138 -2.28 18.11 -0.03
C TYR A 138 -3.29 19.22 0.35
N GLU A 139 -4.40 19.35 -0.36
CA GLU A 139 -5.54 20.07 0.21
C GLU A 139 -6.19 19.18 1.27
N GLN A 140 -6.37 19.75 2.46
CA GLN A 140 -6.83 19.08 3.67
C GLN A 140 -8.32 18.72 3.52
N ASP A 141 -8.64 17.71 2.71
CA ASP A 141 -9.97 17.11 2.73
C ASP A 141 -10.11 16.34 4.05
N SER A 142 -11.23 16.59 4.73
CA SER A 142 -11.53 15.97 6.02
C SER A 142 -11.49 14.45 5.98
N TYR A 143 -11.70 13.83 4.81
CA TYR A 143 -11.70 12.37 4.61
C TYR A 143 -10.37 11.77 4.15
N ASP A 144 -9.44 12.59 3.63
CA ASP A 144 -8.12 12.14 3.14
C ASP A 144 -7.11 11.93 4.30
N SER A 145 -7.53 12.21 5.55
CA SER A 145 -6.76 11.91 6.76
C SER A 145 -7.15 10.56 7.37
N PRO A 146 -6.25 9.90 8.13
CA PRO A 146 -6.60 8.67 8.86
C PRO A 146 -7.81 8.83 9.80
N LEU A 147 -7.96 10.00 10.43
CA LEU A 147 -9.10 10.31 11.30
C LEU A 147 -10.40 10.49 10.49
N GLY A 148 -10.30 11.15 9.34
CA GLY A 148 -11.38 11.29 8.37
C GLY A 148 -11.95 9.98 7.88
N MET A 149 -11.04 9.10 7.45
CA MET A 149 -11.35 7.75 7.02
C MET A 149 -12.02 6.97 8.15
N LEU A 150 -11.52 7.05 9.38
CA LEU A 150 -12.12 6.37 10.54
C LEU A 150 -13.52 6.89 10.83
N TYR A 151 -13.73 8.22 10.85
CA TYR A 151 -15.04 8.82 11.07
C TYR A 151 -16.05 8.38 9.99
N TRP A 152 -15.64 8.44 8.72
CA TRP A 152 -16.45 7.99 7.59
C TRP A 152 -16.78 6.50 7.69
N LEU A 153 -15.81 5.65 8.02
CA LEU A 153 -16.01 4.21 8.16
C LEU A 153 -17.01 3.91 9.28
N LEU A 154 -16.86 4.54 10.45
CA LEU A 154 -17.81 4.39 11.56
C LEU A 154 -19.22 4.82 11.18
N LYS A 155 -19.36 5.91 10.42
CA LYS A 155 -20.66 6.37 9.91
C LYS A 155 -21.30 5.34 8.97
N ASN A 156 -20.52 4.78 8.05
CA ASN A 156 -21.00 3.76 7.10
C ASN A 156 -21.37 2.45 7.80
N LEU A 157 -20.55 1.97 8.72
CA LEU A 157 -20.83 0.76 9.50
C LEU A 157 -22.11 0.92 10.34
N LYS A 158 -22.29 2.08 11.00
CA LYS A 158 -23.54 2.40 11.72
C LYS A 158 -24.77 2.38 10.81
N GLN A 159 -24.63 2.86 9.58
CA GLN A 159 -25.72 2.81 8.60
C GLN A 159 -26.04 1.36 8.21
N GLN A 160 -25.03 0.54 7.92
CA GLN A 160 -25.21 -0.87 7.56
C GLN A 160 -25.85 -1.68 8.68
N LEU A 161 -25.44 -1.46 9.93
CA LEU A 161 -26.06 -2.09 11.11
C LEU A 161 -27.54 -1.75 11.23
N ARG A 162 -27.94 -0.51 10.88
CA ARG A 162 -29.35 -0.10 10.90
C ARG A 162 -30.15 -0.68 9.75
N SER A 163 -29.57 -0.80 8.56
CA SER A 163 -30.29 -1.23 7.36
C SER A 163 -30.35 -2.74 7.16
N ASN A 164 -29.40 -3.49 7.72
CA ASN A 164 -29.34 -4.94 7.56
C ASN A 164 -30.17 -5.63 8.67
N ALA A 165 -31.34 -6.15 8.30
CA ALA A 165 -32.27 -6.81 9.23
C ALA A 165 -31.64 -7.99 10.00
N HIS A 166 -30.66 -8.70 9.41
CA HIS A 166 -29.95 -9.80 10.10
C HIS A 166 -28.97 -9.31 11.16
N LEU A 167 -28.50 -8.06 11.05
CA LEU A 167 -27.58 -7.43 12.00
C LEU A 167 -28.31 -6.63 13.07
N GLN A 168 -29.58 -6.28 12.88
CA GLN A 168 -30.37 -5.57 13.89
C GLN A 168 -30.55 -6.38 15.18
N SER A 169 -30.57 -7.71 15.10
CA SER A 169 -30.59 -8.62 16.25
C SER A 169 -29.20 -8.95 16.80
N TYR A 170 -28.13 -8.43 16.19
CA TYR A 170 -26.77 -8.65 16.65
C TYR A 170 -26.47 -7.75 17.85
N THR A 171 -26.54 -8.32 19.05
CA THR A 171 -26.07 -7.68 20.27
C THR A 171 -24.56 -7.90 20.36
N GLY A 172 -23.76 -6.93 19.92
CA GLY A 172 -22.30 -7.07 19.85
C GLY A 172 -21.63 -7.50 21.16
N ALA A 173 -20.54 -8.25 20.99
CA ALA A 173 -19.57 -8.80 21.95
C ALA A 173 -20.05 -10.01 22.79
N LYS A 174 -19.50 -11.19 22.49
CA LYS A 174 -19.07 -12.08 23.58
C LYS A 174 -18.04 -11.29 24.38
N ASP A 175 -18.27 -11.14 25.67
CA ASP A 175 -17.34 -10.51 26.59
C ASP A 175 -15.98 -11.22 26.48
N HIS A 176 -15.06 -10.65 25.70
CA HIS A 176 -13.69 -11.10 25.62
C HIS A 176 -12.88 -10.23 26.59
N SER A 177 -13.16 -10.39 27.88
CA SER A 177 -12.34 -9.93 28.99
C SER A 177 -11.03 -10.71 29.10
N VAL A 178 -10.35 -10.96 27.96
CA VAL A 178 -9.00 -11.52 27.90
C VAL A 178 -8.28 -10.97 26.66
N LEU A 179 -7.66 -9.80 26.82
CA LEU A 179 -6.38 -9.43 26.21
C LEU A 179 -5.57 -8.68 27.27
#